data_AF-F4N7I5-F1
#
_entry.id   AF-F4N7I5-F1
#
_cell.length_a   1.000
_cell.length_b   1.000
_cell.length_c   1.000
_cell.angle_alpha   90.00
_cell.angle_beta   90.00
_cell.angle_gamma   90.00
#
_symmetry.space_group_name_H-M   'P 1'
#
loop_
_entity.id
_entity.type
_entity.pdbx_description
1 polymer ?
#
loop_
_entity_poly.entity_id
_entity_poly.type
_entity_poly.pdbx_seq_one_letter_code
_entity_poly.pdbx_strand_id
1 'polypeptide(L)' 'MHHLDRCNEILGARLNTIHNLRYYQRLMAGLRQAIEEGKLESFVEDFYGRIGKPVPPLSPQLSD' A
#
# COMPACT_ATOMS: atom_id res chain seq x y z
N MET A 1 -37.56 -2.32 1.54
CA MET A 1 -36.38 -2.65 0.70
C MET A 1 -35.28 -1.60 0.77
N HIS A 2 -35.57 -0.29 0.68
CA HIS A 2 -34.52 0.76 0.66
C HIS A 2 -33.57 0.87 1.88
N HIS A 3 -33.95 0.38 3.06
CA HIS A 3 -33.08 0.48 4.25
C HIS A 3 -31.94 -0.55 4.25
N LEU A 4 -32.16 -1.75 3.71
CA LEU A 4 -31.12 -2.79 3.67
C LEU A 4 -30.06 -2.48 2.62
N ASP A 5 -30.46 -1.96 1.45
CA ASP A 5 -29.52 -1.53 0.41
C ASP A 5 -28.63 -0.36 0.89
N ARG A 6 -29.23 0.66 1.51
CA ARG A 6 -28.47 1.78 2.11
C ARG A 6 -27.51 1.32 3.21
N CYS A 7 -27.92 0.35 4.03
CA CYS A 7 -27.03 -0.25 5.03
C CYS A 7 -25.85 -0.99 4.39
N ASN A 8 -26.08 -1.73 3.30
CA ASN A 8 -25.02 -2.39 2.54
C ASN A 8 -24.07 -1.41 1.83
N GLU A 9 -24.57 -0.26 1.36
CA GLU A 9 -23.74 0.81 0.78
C GLU A 9 -22.83 1.46 1.83
N ILE A 10 -23.39 1.83 2.99
CA ILE A 10 -22.60 2.42 4.09
C ILE A 10 -21.62 1.39 4.67
N LEU A 11 -22.04 0.13 4.82
CA LEU A 11 -21.18 -0.95 5.26
C LEU A 11 -20.06 -1.20 4.24
N GLY A 12 -20.36 -1.17 2.95
CA GLY A 12 -19.37 -1.27 1.88
C GLY A 12 -18.31 -0.16 1.95
N ALA A 13 -18.73 1.10 2.12
CA ALA A 13 -17.80 2.23 2.28
C ALA A 13 -16.91 2.10 3.53
N ARG A 14 -17.47 1.62 4.64
CA ARG A 14 -16.72 1.37 5.89
C ARG A 14 -15.70 0.24 5.72
N LEU A 15 -16.11 -0.87 5.09
CA LEU A 15 -15.22 -2.00 4.81
C LEU A 15 -14.08 -1.60 3.88
N ASN A 16 -14.36 -0.81 2.84
CA ASN A 16 -13.32 -0.27 1.96
C ASN A 16 -12.32 0.61 2.72
N THR A 17 -12.80 1.48 3.62
CA THR A 17 -11.93 2.30 4.47
C THR A 17 -11.03 1.43 5.35
N ILE A 18 -11.59 0.44 6.04
CA ILE A 18 -10.84 -0.50 6.90
C ILE A 18 -9.82 -1.29 6.09
N HIS A 19 -10.22 -1.79 4.92
CA HIS A 19 -9.36 -2.55 4.02
C HIS A 19 -8.18 -1.70 3.55
N ASN A 20 -8.44 -0.49 3.05
CA ASN A 20 -7.41 0.44 2.58
C ASN A 20 -6.44 0.78 3.72
N LEU A 21 -6.96 1.14 4.89
CA LEU A 21 -6.11 1.49 6.02
C LEU A 21 -5.22 0.32 6.44
N ARG A 22 -5.78 -0.90 6.53
CA ARG A 22 -5.00 -2.10 6.87
C ARG A 22 -3.94 -2.41 5.81
N TYR A 23 -4.27 -2.26 4.54
CA TYR A 23 -3.31 -2.43 3.44
C TYR A 23 -2.14 -1.45 3.57
N TYR A 24 -2.43 -0.15 3.74
CA TYR A 24 -1.40 0.88 3.88
C TYR A 24 -0.56 0.70 5.15
N GLN A 25 -1.16 0.32 6.28
CA GLN A 25 -0.41 0.05 7.50
C GLN A 25 0.60 -1.10 7.32
N ARG A 26 0.20 -2.17 6.63
CA ARG A 26 1.09 -3.30 6.31
C ARG A 26 2.19 -2.91 5.34
N LEU A 27 1.86 -2.17 4.29
CA LEU A 27 2.84 -1.66 3.33
C LEU A 27 3.91 -0.80 4.02
N MET A 28 3.48 0.15 4.86
CA MET A 28 4.38 1.04 5.57
C MET A 28 5.22 0.32 6.64
N ALA A 29 4.68 -0.73 7.27
CA ALA A 29 5.46 -1.57 8.17
C ALA A 29 6.58 -2.31 7.42
N GLY A 30 6.27 -2.91 6.27
CA GLY A 30 7.27 -3.57 5.41
C GLY A 30 8.34 -2.60 4.91
N LEU A 31 7.95 -1.40 4.50
CA LEU A 31 8.90 -0.33 4.11
C LEU A 31 9.85 0.03 5.24
N ARG A 32 9.34 0.25 6.47
CA ARG A 32 10.19 0.58 7.62
C ARG A 32 11.19 -0.52 7.93
N GLN A 33 10.74 -1.79 7.91
CA GLN A 33 11.63 -2.93 8.10
C GLN A 33 12.70 -3.02 7.00
N ALA A 34 12.32 -2.82 5.73
CA ALA A 34 13.27 -2.84 4.62
C ALA A 34 14.32 -1.72 4.72
N ILE A 35 13.94 -0.54 5.24
CA ILE A 35 14.89 0.54 5.52
C ILE A 35 15.85 0.14 6.64
N GLU A 36 15.35 -0.40 7.74
CA GLU A 36 16.17 -0.84 8.89
C GLU A 36 17.15 -1.94 8.50
N GLU A 37 16.76 -2.86 7.61
CA GLU A 37 17.60 -3.94 7.10
C GLU A 37 18.49 -3.53 5.91
N GLY A 38 18.38 -2.30 5.39
CA GLY A 38 19.11 -1.85 4.20
C GLY A 38 18.69 -2.55 2.89
N LYS A 39 17.47 -3.10 2.82
CA LYS A 39 16.93 -3.86 1.68
C LYS A 39 15.78 -3.14 0.97
N LEU A 40 15.77 -1.80 1.03
CA LEU A 40 14.69 -0.99 0.46
C LEU A 40 14.50 -1.23 -1.05
N GLU A 41 15.60 -1.33 -1.81
CA GLU A 41 15.55 -1.55 -3.26
C GLU A 41 14.84 -2.86 -3.62
N SER A 42 15.24 -3.97 -2.98
CA SER A 42 14.60 -5.28 -3.16
C SER A 42 13.11 -5.25 -2.77
N PHE A 43 12.76 -4.55 -1.68
CA PHE A 43 11.36 -4.40 -1.30
C PHE A 43 10.54 -3.65 -2.35
N VAL A 44 11.12 -2.59 -2.94
CA VAL A 44 10.47 -1.80 -4.00
C VAL A 44 10.29 -2.66 -5.25
N GLU A 45 11.32 -3.39 -5.69
CA GLU A 45 11.23 -4.29 -6.85
C GLU A 45 10.11 -5.33 -6.68
N ASP A 46 10.09 -6.00 -5.54
CA ASP A 46 9.04 -6.94 -5.16
C ASP A 46 7.65 -6.31 -5.18
N PHE A 47 7.51 -5.13 -4.60
CA PHE A 47 6.23 -4.42 -4.51
C PHE A 47 5.71 -4.05 -5.90
N TYR A 48 6.56 -3.47 -6.75
CA TYR A 48 6.21 -3.08 -8.11
C TYR A 48 5.91 -4.29 -9.01
N GLY A 49 6.64 -5.40 -8.82
CA GLY A 49 6.33 -6.69 -9.45
C GLY A 49 4.93 -7.21 -9.07
N ARG A 50 4.56 -7.14 -7.79
CA ARG A 50 3.23 -7.59 -7.31
C ARG A 50 2.08 -6.75 -7.87
N ILE A 51 2.27 -5.46 -8.08
CA ILE A 51 1.24 -4.57 -8.65
C ILE A 51 1.31 -4.47 -10.18
N GLY A 52 2.21 -5.22 -10.83
CA GLY A 52 2.37 -5.26 -12.29
C GLY A 52 2.81 -3.93 -12.90
N LYS A 53 3.55 -3.11 -12.14
CA LYS A 53 4.06 -1.82 -12.62
C LYS A 53 5.58 -1.84 -12.69
N PRO A 54 6.20 -1.12 -13.64
CA PRO A 54 7.65 -0.99 -13.67
C PRO A 54 8.14 -0.23 -12.45
N VAL A 55 9.30 -0.64 -11.92
CA VAL A 55 9.99 0.09 -10.85
C VAL A 55 10.41 1.45 -11.38
N PRO A 56 10.00 2.58 -10.75
CA PRO A 56 10.47 3.89 -11.14
C PRO A 56 11.98 4.00 -10.88
N PRO A 57 12.71 4.83 -11.64
CA PRO A 57 14.13 5.04 -11.41
C PRO A 57 14.34 5.57 -9.98
N LEU A 58 14.91 4.72 -9.12
CA LEU A 58 15.38 5.08 -7.78
C LEU A 58 16.59 5.98 -7.96
N SER A 59 16.35 7.26 -8.25
CA SER A 59 17.43 8.22 -8.41
C SER A 59 17.95 8.56 -7.01
N PRO A 60 19.23 8.30 -6.67
CA PRO A 60 19.85 8.94 -5.53
C PRO A 60 20.16 10.38 -5.96
N GLN A 61 19.14 11.23 -6.06
CA GLN A 61 19.35 12.69 -6.16
C GLN A 61 19.58 13.22 -4.75
N LEU A 62 20.68 12.78 -4.15
CA LEU A 62 21.43 13.58 -3.19
C LEU A 62 22.77 13.91 -3.87
N SER A 63 22.69 14.66 -4.95
CA SER A 63 23.79 15.49 -5.43
C SER A 63 23.70 16.80 -4.67
N ASP A 64 24.34 16.82 -3.50
CA ASP A 64 25.07 17.92 -2.83
C ASP A 64 25.19 17.66 -1.31
#